data_AF-A0A2J6X3M7-F1
#
_entry.id   AF-A0A2J6X3M7-F1
#
_cell.length_a   1.000
_cell.length_b   1.000
_cell.length_c   1.000
_cell.angle_alpha   90.00
_cell.angle_beta   90.00
_cell.angle_gamma   90.00
#
_symmetry.space_group_name_H-M   'P 1'
#
loop_
_entity.id
_entity.type
_entity.pdbx_description
1 polymer ?
#
loop_
_entity_poly.entity_id
_entity_poly.type
_entity_poly.pdbx_seq_one_letter_code
_entity_poly.pdbx_strand_id
1 'polypeptide(L)'
;MSVIDDIKANIDIVDLINSMGVGLRRSGRSFVGFCPFHPNTRTPAFYVYPDTQSFYCFGCHAAGTVFDFVMRKQGIDFKEALELLAERAGIRLEPKNDAQRQEDARRARLLEINGIAARYFNNVLLNLS
;
A
#
# COMPACT_ATOMS: atom_id res chain seq x y z
N MET A 1 -2.59 -12.92 15.28
CA MET A 1 -2.07 -12.37 14.02
C MET A 1 -3.05 -11.31 13.55
N SER A 2 -2.59 -10.27 12.86
CA SER A 2 -3.51 -9.28 12.30
C SER A 2 -4.09 -9.78 10.98
N VAL A 3 -5.25 -9.26 10.58
CA VAL A 3 -5.84 -9.53 9.25
C VAL A 3 -4.85 -9.21 8.12
N ILE A 4 -3.98 -8.20 8.32
CA ILE A 4 -2.94 -7.84 7.35
C ILE A 4 -1.90 -8.95 7.21
N ASP A 5 -1.51 -9.58 8.31
CA ASP A 5 -0.55 -10.68 8.30
C ASP A 5 -1.15 -11.91 7.61
N ASP A 6 -2.43 -12.20 7.89
CA ASP A 6 -3.15 -13.30 7.26
C ASP A 6 -3.26 -13.10 5.74
N ILE A 7 -3.56 -11.88 5.29
CA ILE A 7 -3.57 -11.54 3.85
C ILE A 7 -2.19 -11.75 3.23
N LYS A 8 -1.13 -11.24 3.87
CA LYS A 8 0.24 -11.40 3.37
C LYS A 8 0.68 -12.87 3.32
N ALA A 9 0.23 -13.69 4.25
CA ALA A 9 0.55 -15.11 4.29
C ALA A 9 -0.13 -15.92 3.18
N ASN A 10 -1.27 -15.45 2.65
CA ASN A 10 -2.06 -16.13 1.62
C ASN A 10 -1.85 -15.58 0.21
N ILE A 11 -0.92 -14.64 0.03
CA ILE A 11 -0.63 -14.06 -1.29
C ILE A 11 0.87 -14.17 -1.57
N ASP A 12 1.19 -14.86 -2.67
CA ASP A 12 2.53 -14.80 -3.23
C ASP A 12 2.68 -13.54 -4.12
N ILE A 13 3.69 -12.73 -3.81
CA ILE A 13 3.95 -11.47 -4.50
C ILE A 13 4.32 -11.65 -5.97
N VAL A 14 5.00 -12.75 -6.34
CA VAL A 14 5.39 -13.02 -7.73
C VAL A 14 4.15 -13.33 -8.55
N ASP A 15 3.27 -14.19 -8.04
CA ASP A 15 2.02 -14.56 -8.69
C ASP A 15 1.07 -13.37 -8.83
N LEU A 16 0.95 -12.54 -7.78
CA LEU A 16 0.17 -11.31 -7.84
C LEU A 16 0.70 -10.38 -8.93
N ILE A 17 1.99 -10.05 -8.91
CA ILE A 17 2.60 -9.10 -9.84
C ILE A 17 2.48 -9.61 -11.29
N ASN A 18 2.71 -10.90 -11.53
CA ASN A 18 2.50 -11.53 -12.85
C ASN A 18 1.04 -11.41 -13.29
N SER A 19 0.08 -11.70 -12.39
CA SER A 19 -1.35 -11.61 -12.72
C SER A 19 -1.82 -10.17 -13.05
N MET A 20 -1.06 -9.15 -12.62
CA MET A 20 -1.29 -7.75 -12.96
C MET A 20 -0.52 -7.29 -14.22
N GLY A 21 -0.09 -8.24 -15.05
CA GLY A 21 0.47 -8.00 -16.38
C GLY A 21 1.94 -7.58 -16.40
N VAL A 22 2.67 -7.78 -15.31
CA VAL A 22 4.13 -7.55 -15.30
C VAL A 22 4.83 -8.84 -15.70
N GLY A 23 5.44 -8.86 -16.88
CA GLY A 23 6.23 -10.01 -17.33
C GLY A 23 7.51 -10.17 -16.52
N LEU A 24 7.52 -11.12 -15.58
CA LEU A 24 8.68 -11.45 -14.76
C LEU A 24 9.45 -12.65 -15.33
N ARG A 25 10.78 -12.56 -15.32
CA ARG A 25 11.70 -13.68 -15.60
C ARG A 25 12.52 -14.00 -14.35
N ARG A 26 12.82 -15.28 -14.13
CA ARG A 26 13.64 -15.72 -13.00
C ARG A 26 15.08 -15.23 -13.16
N SER A 27 15.68 -14.74 -12.07
CA SER A 27 17.07 -14.26 -11.98
C SER A 27 17.64 -14.68 -10.63
N GLY A 28 18.35 -15.81 -10.59
CA GLY A 28 18.82 -16.42 -9.34
C GLY A 28 17.65 -16.78 -8.41
N ARG A 29 17.64 -16.21 -7.20
CA ARG A 29 16.56 -16.35 -6.20
C ARG A 29 15.42 -15.33 -6.38
N SER A 30 15.60 -14.36 -7.27
CA SER A 30 14.65 -13.26 -7.49
C SER A 30 13.98 -13.40 -8.84
N PHE A 31 13.04 -12.49 -9.10
CA PHE A 31 12.44 -12.29 -10.41
C PHE A 31 12.72 -10.86 -10.87
N VAL A 32 12.85 -10.66 -12.19
CA VAL A 32 13.14 -9.35 -12.77
C VAL A 32 12.21 -9.07 -13.95
N GLY A 33 11.79 -7.82 -14.12
CA GLY A 33 10.94 -7.37 -15.21
C GLY A 33 11.05 -5.87 -15.50
N PHE A 34 10.22 -5.40 -16.43
CA PHE A 34 10.05 -3.96 -16.66
C PHE A 34 9.15 -3.36 -15.59
N CYS A 35 9.52 -2.18 -15.11
CA CYS A 35 8.78 -1.53 -14.04
C CYS A 35 7.42 -1.03 -14.55
N PRO A 36 6.30 -1.33 -13.87
CA PRO A 36 5.01 -0.81 -14.27
C PRO A 36 4.80 0.67 -13.86
N PHE A 37 5.72 1.26 -13.10
CA PHE A 37 5.57 2.59 -12.51
C PHE A 37 6.35 3.69 -13.23
N HIS A 38 7.23 3.33 -14.17
CA HIS A 38 7.95 4.30 -14.99
C HIS A 38 8.27 3.70 -16.36
N PRO A 39 8.40 4.52 -17.40
CA PRO A 39 8.75 4.04 -18.74
C PRO A 39 10.23 3.67 -18.84
N ASN A 40 10.54 2.44 -19.25
CA ASN A 40 11.87 1.99 -19.64
C ASN A 40 11.74 0.75 -20.53
N THR A 41 12.44 0.72 -21.66
CA THR A 41 12.37 -0.34 -22.67
C THR A 41 13.71 -1.01 -22.95
N ARG A 42 14.80 -0.56 -22.32
CA ARG A 42 16.15 -1.11 -22.55
C ARG A 42 16.52 -2.18 -21.56
N THR A 43 16.54 -1.82 -20.27
CA THR A 43 17.11 -2.68 -19.23
C THR A 43 16.10 -2.90 -18.12
N PRO A 44 15.61 -4.13 -17.89
CA PRO A 44 14.67 -4.39 -16.81
C PRO A 44 15.36 -4.17 -15.45
N ALA A 45 14.72 -3.37 -14.61
CA ALA A 45 15.27 -2.92 -13.33
C ALA A 45 14.28 -3.10 -12.16
N PHE A 46 13.15 -3.76 -12.40
CA PHE A 46 12.15 -4.07 -11.39
C PHE A 46 12.40 -5.48 -10.88
N TYR A 47 12.78 -5.62 -9.61
CA TYR A 47 13.08 -6.88 -8.97
C TYR A 47 12.01 -7.25 -7.95
N VAL A 48 11.66 -8.53 -7.91
CA VAL A 48 10.73 -9.13 -6.94
C VAL A 48 11.49 -10.20 -6.18
N TYR A 49 11.37 -10.19 -4.85
CA TYR A 49 12.07 -11.05 -3.91
C TYR A 49 11.06 -11.95 -3.20
N PRO A 50 10.92 -13.22 -3.62
CA PRO A 50 9.94 -14.15 -3.03
C PRO A 50 10.22 -14.41 -1.55
N ASP A 51 11.49 -14.53 -1.17
CA ASP A 51 11.93 -14.85 0.19
C ASP A 51 11.48 -13.78 1.21
N THR A 52 11.40 -12.53 0.79
CA THR A 52 10.99 -11.39 1.63
C THR A 52 9.62 -10.83 1.28
N GLN A 53 8.92 -11.45 0.32
CA GLN A 53 7.62 -11.01 -0.21
C GLN A 53 7.59 -9.50 -0.52
N SER A 54 8.62 -9.02 -1.21
CA SER A 54 8.83 -7.59 -1.50
C SER A 54 9.31 -7.34 -2.92
N PHE A 55 9.25 -6.07 -3.36
CA PHE A 55 9.80 -5.63 -4.64
C PHE A 55 10.65 -4.37 -4.46
N TYR A 56 11.55 -4.14 -5.42
CA TYR A 56 12.32 -2.92 -5.54
C TYR A 56 12.63 -2.61 -7.01
N CYS A 57 12.47 -1.36 -7.41
CA CYS A 57 12.87 -0.88 -8.72
C CYS A 57 14.12 0.00 -8.64
N PHE A 58 15.21 -0.43 -9.27
CA PHE A 58 16.46 0.35 -9.31
C PHE A 58 16.41 1.57 -10.24
N GLY A 59 15.35 1.73 -11.05
CA GLY A 59 15.18 2.89 -11.94
C GLY A 59 14.43 4.06 -11.31
N CYS A 60 13.35 3.79 -10.58
CA CYS A 60 12.50 4.84 -9.97
C CYS A 60 12.40 4.76 -8.45
N HIS A 61 13.12 3.85 -7.81
CA HIS A 61 13.13 3.62 -6.35
C HIS A 61 11.78 3.20 -5.75
N ALA A 62 10.78 2.88 -6.59
CA ALA A 62 9.55 2.26 -6.10
C ALA A 62 9.88 0.93 -5.42
N ALA A 63 9.37 0.75 -4.20
CA ALA A 63 9.65 -0.40 -3.36
C ALA A 63 8.46 -0.69 -2.45
N GLY A 64 8.40 -1.91 -1.94
CA GLY A 64 7.46 -2.26 -0.88
C GLY A 64 6.96 -3.69 -0.96
N THR A 65 5.81 -3.89 -0.34
CA THR A 65 5.08 -5.16 -0.25
C THR A 65 4.00 -5.27 -1.34
N VAL A 66 3.24 -6.37 -1.30
CA VAL A 66 2.02 -6.56 -2.10
C VAL A 66 1.06 -5.37 -2.02
N PHE A 67 0.86 -4.78 -0.83
CA PHE A 67 -0.01 -3.62 -0.66
C PHE A 67 0.51 -2.40 -1.42
N ASP A 68 1.79 -2.08 -1.23
CA ASP A 68 2.44 -0.95 -1.90
C ASP A 68 2.39 -1.09 -3.42
N PHE A 69 2.55 -2.32 -3.93
CA PHE A 69 2.44 -2.60 -5.35
C PHE A 69 1.03 -2.32 -5.86
N VAL A 70 -0.01 -2.89 -5.23
CA VAL A 70 -1.41 -2.73 -5.66
C VAL A 70 -1.84 -1.28 -5.59
N MET A 71 -1.57 -0.60 -4.47
CA MET A 71 -1.90 0.82 -4.28
C MET A 71 -1.30 1.67 -5.39
N ARG A 72 -0.02 1.49 -5.70
CA ARG A 72 0.66 2.24 -6.77
C ARG A 72 0.17 1.85 -8.17
N LYS A 73 -0.09 0.57 -8.41
CA LYS A 73 -0.47 0.04 -9.72
C LYS A 73 -1.88 0.46 -10.12
N GLN A 74 -2.80 0.54 -9.16
CA GLN A 74 -4.20 0.91 -9.39
C GLN A 74 -4.52 2.36 -9.01
N GLY A 75 -3.63 3.06 -8.30
CA GLY A 75 -3.89 4.42 -7.82
C GLY A 75 -4.93 4.45 -6.69
N ILE A 76 -4.97 3.41 -5.87
CA ILE A 76 -5.95 3.22 -4.80
C ILE A 76 -5.32 3.40 -3.42
N ASP A 77 -6.16 3.71 -2.43
CA ASP A 77 -5.72 3.85 -1.05
C ASP A 77 -5.52 2.50 -0.34
N PHE A 78 -5.10 2.54 0.93
CA PHE A 78 -4.85 1.33 1.70
C PHE A 78 -6.13 0.53 2.00
N LYS A 79 -7.28 1.19 2.21
CA LYS A 79 -8.55 0.51 2.50
C LYS A 79 -9.03 -0.25 1.28
N GLU A 80 -8.97 0.38 0.11
CA GLU A 80 -9.31 -0.25 -1.17
C GLU A 80 -8.36 -1.42 -1.49
N ALA A 81 -7.05 -1.23 -1.27
CA ALA A 81 -6.07 -2.30 -1.44
C ALA A 81 -6.28 -3.45 -0.45
N LEU A 82 -6.68 -3.16 0.79
CA LEU A 82 -7.01 -4.17 1.79
C LEU A 82 -8.21 -5.00 1.39
N GLU A 83 -9.27 -4.37 0.90
CA GLU A 83 -10.47 -5.05 0.41
C GLU A 83 -10.15 -5.97 -0.78
N LEU A 84 -9.41 -5.46 -1.77
CA LEU A 84 -9.02 -6.22 -2.96
C LEU A 84 -8.12 -7.42 -2.61
N LEU A 85 -7.13 -7.21 -1.74
CA LEU A 85 -6.21 -8.26 -1.34
C LEU A 85 -6.88 -9.28 -0.39
N ALA A 86 -7.80 -8.84 0.46
CA ALA A 86 -8.58 -9.76 1.30
C ALA A 86 -9.46 -10.69 0.44
N GLU A 87 -10.14 -10.15 -0.57
CA GLU A 87 -10.92 -10.94 -1.52
C GLU A 87 -10.03 -11.97 -2.22
N ARG A 88 -8.86 -11.54 -2.72
CA ARG A 88 -7.89 -12.43 -3.38
C ARG A 88 -7.35 -13.52 -2.44
N ALA A 89 -7.13 -13.18 -1.17
CA ALA A 89 -6.68 -14.11 -0.14
C ALA A 89 -7.80 -15.03 0.38
N GLY A 90 -9.05 -14.85 -0.06
CA GLY A 90 -10.20 -15.59 0.48
C GLY A 90 -10.53 -15.22 1.93
N ILE A 91 -10.08 -14.04 2.39
CA ILE A 91 -10.28 -13.55 3.76
C ILE A 91 -11.46 -12.59 3.77
N ARG A 92 -12.48 -12.92 4.57
CA ARG A 92 -13.63 -12.04 4.76
C ARG A 92 -13.29 -10.96 5.78
N LEU A 93 -13.28 -9.70 5.35
CA LEU A 93 -13.16 -8.57 6.27
C LEU A 93 -14.46 -8.44 7.07
N GLU A 94 -14.36 -8.51 8.39
CA GLU A 94 -15.50 -8.23 9.25
C GLU A 94 -15.81 -6.73 9.23
N PRO A 95 -17.09 -6.35 9.05
CA PRO A 95 -17.47 -4.95 9.19
C PRO A 95 -17.17 -4.49 10.61
N LYS A 96 -16.65 -3.28 10.75
CA LYS A 96 -16.41 -2.67 12.06
C LYS A 96 -17.69 -2.71 12.89
N ASN A 97 -17.61 -3.11 14.14
CA ASN A 97 -18.75 -3.08 15.04
C ASN A 97 -19.11 -1.62 15.45
N ASP A 98 -20.25 -1.43 16.13
CA ASP A 98 -20.69 -0.09 16.54
C ASP A 98 -19.68 0.64 17.42
N ALA A 99 -19.01 -0.07 18.33
CA ALA A 99 -18.01 0.52 19.21
C ALA A 99 -16.79 1.05 18.41
N GLN A 100 -16.29 0.26 17.46
CA GLN A 100 -15.20 0.65 16.56
C GLN A 100 -15.59 1.83 15.67
N ARG A 101 -16.83 1.84 15.15
CA ARG A 101 -17.35 2.97 14.35
C ARG A 101 -17.46 4.25 15.18
N GLN A 102 -17.92 4.15 16.42
CA GLN A 102 -18.00 5.29 17.34
C GLN A 102 -16.60 5.82 17.71
N GLU A 103 -15.63 4.93 17.92
CA GLU A 103 -14.26 5.30 18.20
C GLU A 103 -13.60 6.01 17.01
N ASP A 104 -13.79 5.51 15.79
CA ASP A 104 -13.31 6.18 14.57
C ASP A 104 -13.94 7.56 14.40
N ALA A 105 -15.27 7.69 14.61
CA ALA A 105 -15.96 8.97 14.53
C ALA A 105 -15.44 9.95 15.59
N ARG A 106 -15.20 9.48 16.82
CA ARG A 106 -14.58 10.27 17.89
C ARG A 106 -13.19 10.73 17.50
N ARG A 107 -12.35 9.83 16.95
CA ARG A 107 -11.00 10.13 16.50
C ARG A 107 -10.99 11.14 15.35
N ALA A 108 -11.86 10.98 14.36
CA ALA A 108 -12.01 11.91 13.25
C ALA A 108 -12.34 13.33 13.74
N ARG A 109 -13.29 13.43 14.69
CA ARG A 109 -13.65 14.71 15.31
C ARG A 109 -12.49 15.34 16.08
N LEU A 110 -11.68 14.55 16.79
CA LEU A 110 -10.49 15.05 17.48
C LEU A 110 -9.43 15.59 16.50
N LEU A 111 -9.20 14.90 15.39
CA LEU A 111 -8.26 15.34 14.35
C LEU A 111 -8.73 16.64 13.69
N GLU A 112 -10.03 16.78 13.43
CA GLU A 112 -10.62 17.99 12.89
C GLU A 112 -10.40 19.20 13.82
N ILE A 113 -10.75 19.05 15.11
CA ILE A 113 -10.57 20.09 16.13
C ILE A 113 -9.09 20.46 16.24
N ASN A 114 -8.19 19.47 16.27
CA ASN A 114 -6.76 19.71 16.32
C ASN A 114 -6.26 20.49 15.10
N GLY A 115 -6.78 20.20 13.90
CA GLY A 115 -6.49 20.96 12.69
C GLY A 115 -6.97 22.40 12.74
N ILE A 116 -8.15 22.66 13.33
CA ILE A 116 -8.66 24.03 13.55
C ILE A 116 -7.77 24.79 14.53
N ALA A 117 -7.44 24.16 15.68
CA ALA A 117 -6.57 24.77 16.68
C ALA A 117 -5.20 25.12 16.10
N ALA A 118 -4.59 24.20 15.33
CA ALA A 118 -3.33 24.45 14.64
C ALA A 118 -3.40 25.67 13.70
N ARG A 119 -4.48 25.80 12.90
CA ARG A 119 -4.70 26.97 12.03
C ARG A 119 -4.89 28.26 12.82
N TYR A 120 -5.64 28.22 13.92
CA TYR A 120 -5.86 29.38 14.78
C TYR A 120 -4.55 29.89 15.38
N PHE A 121 -3.78 29.01 16.03
CA PHE A 121 -2.51 29.40 16.65
C PHE A 121 -1.47 29.84 15.63
N ASN A 122 -1.43 29.21 14.46
CA ASN A 122 -0.59 29.66 13.35
C ASN A 122 -0.94 31.09 12.91
N ASN A 123 -2.23 31.40 12.77
CA ASN A 123 -2.69 32.74 12.41
C ASN A 123 -2.35 33.77 13.48
N VAL A 124 -2.58 33.47 14.75
CA VAL A 124 -2.24 34.36 15.88
C VAL A 124 -0.75 34.66 15.88
N LEU A 125 0.11 33.64 15.72
CA LEU A 125 1.56 33.83 15.71
C LEU A 125 2.06 34.65 14.51
N LEU A 126 1.41 34.55 13.35
CA LEU A 126 1.81 35.27 12.14
C LEU A 126 1.23 36.70 12.05
N ASN A 127 0.09 36.95 12.70
CA ASN A 127 -0.62 38.24 12.64
C ASN A 127 -0.56 39.01 13.97
N LEU A 128 0.38 38.66 14.85
CA LEU A 128 0.76 39.49 15.99
C LEU A 128 1.58 40.68 15.49
N SER A 129 0.90 41.74 15.08
CA SER A 129 1.45 43.07 14.81
C SER A 129 0.49 44.15 15.30
#